data_AF-A0A9E4J9W4-F1
#
_entry.id   AF-A0A9E4J9W4-F1
#
_cell.length_a   1.000
_cell.length_b   1.000
_cell.length_c   1.000
_cell.angle_alpha   90.00
_cell.angle_beta   90.00
_cell.angle_gamma   90.00
#
_symmetry.space_group_name_H-M   'P 1'
#
loop_
_entity.id
_entity.type
_entity.pdbx_description
1 polymer ?
#
loop_
_entity_poly.entity_id
_entity_poly.type
_entity_poly.pdbx_seq_one_letter_code
_entity_poly.pdbx_strand_id
1 'polypeptide(L)'
;MVFPVVLLLVVAGPLGANEPEAVATAAPHEAENPASLDLESEGDEGCVESDTVMCLQDGRYSVTIEWEKPDGEKGSAKVARPRTKDSGLFYFFDYNNWEVLLKVLDGCAVNEHHWVYAASASDVGMTLVVRDTTLPDQDADGRMLVNSKTFSFEPHSRRAQMPDESDEDYQANVLAKGHPALTASNAFPDACASS
;
A
#
# COMPACT_ATOMS: atom_id res chain seq x y z
N MET A 1 -0.09 44.88 -29.26
CA MET A 1 1.24 45.00 -28.62
C MET A 1 2.02 43.74 -28.93
N VAL A 2 3.29 43.90 -29.29
CA VAL A 2 4.11 43.00 -30.12
C VAL A 2 4.81 41.94 -29.25
N PHE A 3 4.75 40.67 -29.65
CA PHE A 3 5.61 39.59 -29.13
C PHE A 3 6.84 39.47 -30.03
N PRO A 4 8.09 39.42 -29.52
CA PRO A 4 9.25 39.21 -30.35
C PRO A 4 9.44 37.72 -30.68
N VAL A 5 9.57 37.45 -31.97
CA VAL A 5 9.98 36.17 -32.55
C VAL A 5 11.49 36.02 -32.35
N VAL A 6 11.93 34.98 -31.64
CA VAL A 6 13.35 34.59 -31.57
C VAL A 6 13.57 33.44 -32.57
N LEU A 7 14.29 33.76 -33.64
CA LEU A 7 14.73 32.86 -34.70
C LEU A 7 16.04 32.18 -34.25
N LEU A 8 16.01 30.88 -33.96
CA LEU A 8 17.21 30.09 -33.69
C LEU A 8 17.73 29.48 -35.01
N LEU A 9 18.92 29.90 -35.45
CA LEU A 9 19.64 29.36 -36.61
C LEU A 9 20.27 28.01 -36.27
N VAL A 10 19.90 26.96 -37.02
CA VAL A 10 20.57 25.66 -37.02
C VAL A 10 21.74 25.72 -38.00
N VAL A 11 22.97 25.50 -37.53
CA VAL A 11 24.16 25.39 -38.39
C VAL A 11 24.46 23.90 -38.60
N ALA A 12 24.35 23.45 -39.86
CA ALA A 12 24.73 22.11 -40.30
C ALA A 12 26.24 22.05 -40.59
N GLY A 13 26.96 21.13 -39.94
CA GLY A 13 28.36 20.80 -40.25
C GLY A 13 28.45 19.68 -41.30
N PRO A 14 29.56 19.58 -42.05
CA PRO A 14 29.65 18.73 -43.23
C PRO A 14 29.89 17.25 -42.90
N LEU A 15 29.31 16.41 -43.74
CA LEU A 15 29.48 14.96 -43.84
C LEU A 15 30.91 14.62 -44.26
N GLY A 16 31.65 13.91 -43.39
CA GLY A 16 32.93 13.29 -43.71
C GLY A 16 32.77 11.78 -43.80
N ALA A 17 32.82 11.25 -45.02
CA ALA A 17 32.88 9.82 -45.31
C ALA A 17 34.30 9.29 -45.05
N ASN A 18 34.41 8.13 -44.39
CA ASN A 18 35.59 7.26 -44.48
C ASN A 18 35.24 5.85 -43.98
N GLU A 19 35.29 4.88 -44.90
CA GLU A 19 35.48 3.44 -44.69
C GLU A 19 35.98 2.87 -46.05
N PRO A 20 36.60 1.66 -46.14
CA PRO A 20 37.02 0.74 -45.07
C PRO A 20 38.44 0.14 -45.29
N GLU A 21 39.05 -0.45 -44.26
CA GLU A 21 39.94 -1.61 -44.44
C GLU A 21 39.72 -2.61 -43.31
N ALA A 22 39.38 -3.84 -43.70
CA ALA A 22 39.14 -4.98 -42.85
C ALA A 22 40.38 -5.87 -42.78
N VAL A 23 40.76 -6.34 -41.59
CA VAL A 23 41.45 -7.62 -41.42
C VAL A 23 40.96 -8.29 -40.14
N ALA A 24 40.37 -9.47 -40.30
CA ALA A 24 39.87 -10.33 -39.25
C ALA A 24 40.99 -11.18 -38.64
N THR A 25 40.92 -11.42 -37.33
CA THR A 25 41.34 -12.68 -36.71
C THR A 25 40.39 -12.96 -35.55
N ALA A 26 39.74 -14.12 -35.60
CA ALA A 26 38.84 -14.63 -34.58
C ALA A 26 39.53 -15.76 -33.81
N ALA A 27 39.40 -15.74 -32.48
CA ALA A 27 39.26 -16.92 -31.63
C ALA A 27 38.68 -16.49 -30.26
N PRO A 28 37.90 -17.36 -29.60
CA PRO A 28 36.83 -16.97 -28.68
C PRO A 28 37.31 -16.90 -27.22
N HIS A 29 36.85 -15.91 -26.46
CA HIS A 29 36.94 -15.93 -25.00
C HIS A 29 35.52 -15.92 -24.44
N GLU A 30 35.23 -17.00 -23.70
CA GLU A 30 34.23 -17.20 -22.66
C GLU A 30 32.99 -16.30 -22.64
N ALA A 31 31.83 -16.96 -22.74
CA ALA A 31 30.55 -16.40 -22.35
C ALA A 31 30.59 -15.94 -20.89
N GLU A 32 30.68 -14.63 -20.67
CA GLU A 32 30.37 -14.03 -19.36
C GLU A 32 28.84 -14.05 -19.19
N ASN A 33 28.42 -14.87 -18.23
CA ASN A 33 27.05 -15.20 -17.85
C ASN A 33 26.15 -13.95 -17.65
N PRO A 34 24.99 -13.84 -18.32
CA PRO A 34 24.05 -12.73 -18.14
C PRO A 34 23.10 -13.05 -16.99
N ALA A 35 23.51 -12.77 -15.75
CA ALA A 35 22.60 -12.82 -14.60
C ALA A 35 23.20 -12.11 -13.38
N SER A 36 23.38 -10.80 -13.44
CA SER A 36 23.19 -9.97 -12.25
C SER A 36 21.82 -9.32 -12.40
N LEU A 37 20.78 -10.07 -12.01
CA LEU A 37 19.58 -9.42 -11.52
C LEU A 37 20.01 -8.83 -10.18
N ASP A 38 20.39 -7.56 -10.21
CA ASP A 38 20.45 -6.75 -9.01
C ASP A 38 19.04 -6.86 -8.41
N LEU A 39 18.91 -7.69 -7.37
CA LEU A 39 17.76 -7.64 -6.48
C LEU A 39 17.93 -6.35 -5.70
N GLU A 40 17.56 -5.25 -6.35
CA GLU A 40 17.38 -3.96 -5.69
C GLU A 40 16.46 -4.24 -4.50
N SER A 41 17.00 -3.99 -3.31
CA SER A 41 16.28 -4.11 -2.06
C SER A 41 15.01 -3.26 -2.18
N GLU A 42 13.85 -3.90 -2.38
CA GLU A 42 12.53 -3.25 -2.29
C GLU A 42 12.17 -2.96 -0.82
N GLY A 43 13.07 -2.23 -0.16
CA GLY A 43 13.04 -1.93 1.25
C GLY A 43 13.83 -0.68 1.55
N ASP A 44 13.58 0.42 0.85
CA ASP A 44 13.98 1.75 1.37
C ASP A 44 13.26 2.96 0.75
N GLU A 45 12.17 2.78 -0.01
CA GLU A 45 11.33 3.94 -0.33
C GLU A 45 10.22 3.99 0.73
N GLY A 46 10.33 4.97 1.63
CA GLY A 46 9.28 5.29 2.59
C GLY A 46 7.91 5.48 1.91
N CYS A 47 6.84 5.60 2.69
CA CYS A 47 5.51 5.69 2.09
C CYS A 47 5.37 6.90 1.15
N VAL A 48 5.02 6.64 -0.11
CA VAL A 48 4.71 7.65 -1.13
C VAL A 48 3.20 7.81 -1.25
N GLU A 49 2.69 9.00 -0.91
CA GLU A 49 1.26 9.29 -0.93
C GLU A 49 0.70 9.29 -2.36
N SER A 50 -0.48 8.73 -2.55
CA SER A 50 -1.23 8.78 -3.82
C SER A 50 -2.73 8.85 -3.57
N ASP A 51 -3.54 8.81 -4.63
CA ASP A 51 -5.00 8.74 -4.51
C ASP A 51 -5.49 7.44 -3.88
N THR A 52 -4.68 6.38 -3.87
CA THR A 52 -5.01 5.04 -3.34
C THR A 52 -4.10 4.58 -2.21
N VAL A 53 -3.03 5.33 -1.92
CA VAL A 53 -2.06 5.05 -0.85
C VAL A 53 -2.11 6.15 0.20
N MET A 54 -2.45 5.78 1.44
CA MET A 54 -2.44 6.70 2.57
C MET A 54 -1.18 6.47 3.42
N CYS A 55 -0.40 7.53 3.61
CA CYS A 55 0.80 7.52 4.43
C CYS A 55 0.55 8.07 5.84
N LEU A 56 0.69 7.23 6.86
CA LEU A 56 0.50 7.60 8.27
C LEU A 56 1.84 7.63 9.03
N GLN A 57 1.85 8.28 10.19
CA GLN A 57 3.03 8.43 11.05
C GLN A 57 4.25 9.00 10.29
N ASP A 58 4.09 10.19 9.70
CA ASP A 58 5.14 10.89 8.95
C ASP A 58 5.75 10.09 7.79
N GLY A 59 4.96 9.23 7.14
CA GLY A 59 5.41 8.43 5.99
C GLY A 59 5.94 7.05 6.34
N ARG A 60 5.88 6.65 7.62
CA ARG A 60 6.30 5.30 8.06
C ARG A 60 5.35 4.20 7.61
N TYR A 61 4.04 4.43 7.65
CA TYR A 61 3.06 3.40 7.31
C TYR A 61 2.41 3.68 5.98
N SER A 62 2.50 2.71 5.07
CA SER A 62 1.73 2.66 3.83
C SER A 62 0.46 1.87 4.03
N VAL A 63 -0.66 2.41 3.57
CA VAL A 63 -1.97 1.80 3.69
C VAL A 63 -2.65 1.75 2.33
N THR A 64 -3.11 0.56 1.95
CA THR A 64 -3.93 0.31 0.77
C THR A 64 -5.16 -0.51 1.11
N ILE A 65 -6.22 -0.36 0.31
CA ILE A 65 -7.42 -1.19 0.41
C ILE A 65 -7.86 -1.56 -1.00
N GLU A 66 -8.06 -2.85 -1.23
CA GLU A 66 -8.74 -3.37 -2.43
C GLU A 66 -10.14 -3.84 -2.02
N TRP A 67 -11.17 -3.42 -2.76
CA TRP A 67 -12.56 -3.81 -2.54
C TRP A 67 -13.05 -4.79 -3.62
N GLU A 68 -14.02 -5.63 -3.28
CA GLU A 68 -14.68 -6.60 -4.15
C GLU A 68 -16.18 -6.66 -3.84
N LYS A 69 -17.00 -6.39 -4.86
CA LYS A 69 -18.46 -6.51 -4.79
C LYS A 69 -18.90 -7.98 -4.93
N PRO A 70 -20.13 -8.33 -4.52
CA PRO A 70 -20.65 -9.69 -4.67
C PRO A 70 -20.74 -10.21 -6.12
N ASP A 71 -20.79 -9.30 -7.09
CA ASP A 71 -20.78 -9.63 -8.52
C ASP A 71 -19.35 -9.89 -9.07
N GLY A 72 -18.34 -9.79 -8.21
CA GLY A 72 -16.93 -10.01 -8.55
C GLY A 72 -16.21 -8.78 -9.12
N GLU A 73 -16.89 -7.63 -9.23
CA GLU A 73 -16.22 -6.38 -9.61
C GLU A 73 -15.27 -5.93 -8.48
N LYS A 74 -14.07 -5.49 -8.85
CA LYS A 74 -13.00 -5.10 -7.93
C LYS A 74 -12.48 -3.70 -8.23
N GLY A 75 -11.86 -3.08 -7.24
CA GLY A 75 -11.06 -1.88 -7.43
C GLY A 75 -10.33 -1.43 -6.17
N SER A 76 -9.48 -0.43 -6.32
CA SER A 76 -8.77 0.18 -5.21
C SER A 76 -9.65 1.23 -4.52
N ALA A 77 -9.60 1.26 -3.19
CA ALA A 77 -10.18 2.34 -2.42
C ALA A 77 -9.37 3.62 -2.62
N LYS A 78 -10.06 4.75 -2.53
CA LYS A 78 -9.49 6.08 -2.68
C LYS A 78 -9.39 6.78 -1.34
N VAL A 79 -8.32 7.55 -1.16
CA VAL A 79 -8.05 8.26 0.09
C VAL A 79 -8.89 9.53 0.17
N ALA A 80 -9.66 9.70 1.24
CA ALA A 80 -10.40 10.92 1.52
C ALA A 80 -9.50 12.00 2.17
N ARG A 81 -9.88 13.27 1.98
CA ARG A 81 -9.20 14.44 2.55
C ARG A 81 -10.21 15.37 3.24
N PRO A 82 -9.81 16.12 4.28
CA PRO A 82 -8.51 16.09 4.95
C PRO A 82 -8.32 14.85 5.85
N ARG A 83 -7.07 14.62 6.30
CA ARG A 83 -6.70 13.54 7.23
C ARG A 83 -5.73 14.06 8.30
N THR A 84 -5.47 13.28 9.34
CA THR A 84 -4.42 13.60 10.33
C THR A 84 -3.14 12.83 10.00
N LYS A 85 -2.07 13.09 10.79
CA LYS A 85 -0.84 12.28 10.74
C LYS A 85 -1.10 10.80 11.05
N ASP A 86 -2.06 10.54 11.94
CA ASP A 86 -2.25 9.21 12.54
C ASP A 86 -3.50 8.51 12.00
N SER A 87 -4.38 9.20 11.28
CA SER A 87 -5.70 8.68 10.92
C SER A 87 -6.22 9.26 9.62
N GLY A 88 -7.04 8.50 8.91
CA GLY A 88 -7.70 8.94 7.69
C GLY A 88 -8.86 8.04 7.31
N LEU A 89 -9.48 8.38 6.18
CA LEU A 89 -10.67 7.71 5.67
C LEU A 89 -10.44 7.25 4.23
N PHE A 90 -11.11 6.17 3.84
CA PHE A 90 -11.21 5.72 2.46
C PHE A 90 -12.66 5.74 1.98
N TYR A 91 -12.83 5.94 0.68
CA TYR A 91 -14.10 5.77 -0.04
C TYR A 91 -13.87 4.85 -1.24
N PHE A 92 -14.91 4.17 -1.72
CA PHE A 92 -14.80 3.25 -2.87
C PHE A 92 -15.32 3.90 -4.14
N PHE A 93 -16.62 4.21 -4.17
CA PHE A 93 -17.33 4.62 -5.38
C PHE A 93 -17.53 6.13 -5.46
N ASP A 94 -18.08 6.72 -4.40
CA ASP A 94 -18.43 8.14 -4.31
C ASP A 94 -17.62 8.80 -3.19
N TYR A 95 -17.04 9.97 -3.50
CA TYR A 95 -16.23 10.74 -2.55
C TYR A 95 -17.00 11.13 -1.27
N ASN A 96 -18.32 11.28 -1.37
CA ASN A 96 -19.20 11.64 -0.25
C ASN A 96 -19.73 10.43 0.52
N ASN A 97 -19.35 9.20 0.14
CA ASN A 97 -19.67 7.98 0.88
C ASN A 97 -18.39 7.33 1.41
N TRP A 98 -18.04 7.65 2.66
CA TRP A 98 -16.84 7.11 3.30
C TRP A 98 -17.11 5.72 3.86
N GLU A 99 -16.20 4.80 3.56
CA GLU A 99 -16.40 3.37 3.75
C GLU A 99 -15.52 2.80 4.87
N VAL A 100 -14.34 3.39 5.10
CA VAL A 100 -13.37 2.88 6.08
C VAL A 100 -12.71 4.02 6.82
N LEU A 101 -12.75 3.98 8.15
CA LEU A 101 -11.89 4.77 9.04
C LEU A 101 -10.68 3.92 9.43
N LEU A 102 -9.47 4.48 9.31
CA LEU A 102 -8.24 3.86 9.76
C LEU A 102 -7.43 4.79 10.66
N LYS A 103 -6.76 4.21 11.65
CA LYS A 103 -5.80 4.89 12.51
C LYS A 103 -4.60 3.98 12.82
N VAL A 104 -3.40 4.56 12.82
CA VAL A 104 -2.15 3.92 13.28
C VAL A 104 -1.55 4.75 14.40
N LEU A 105 -1.24 4.13 15.54
CA LEU A 105 -0.71 4.80 16.73
C LEU A 105 0.63 4.21 17.17
N ASP A 106 1.55 5.08 17.59
CA ASP A 106 2.69 4.68 18.42
C ASP A 106 2.19 4.32 19.84
N GLY A 107 2.29 3.05 20.19
CA GLY A 107 1.97 2.50 21.50
C GLY A 107 3.19 1.95 22.23
N CYS A 108 4.41 2.29 21.79
CA CYS A 108 5.64 1.66 22.29
C CYS A 108 5.80 1.83 23.81
N ALA A 109 5.50 3.02 24.33
CA ALA A 109 5.59 3.30 25.77
C ALA A 109 4.57 2.53 26.63
N VAL A 110 3.55 1.92 26.01
CA VAL A 110 2.49 1.18 26.73
C VAL A 110 2.76 -0.30 26.73
N ASN A 111 3.11 -0.87 25.57
CA ASN A 111 3.31 -2.30 25.45
C ASN A 111 4.25 -2.73 24.31
N GLU A 112 5.14 -1.86 23.83
CA GLU A 112 6.11 -2.19 22.79
C GLU A 112 5.46 -2.59 21.45
N HIS A 113 4.33 -1.97 21.10
CA HIS A 113 3.67 -2.18 19.82
C HIS A 113 3.20 -0.87 19.19
N HIS A 114 3.12 -0.84 17.87
CA HIS A 114 2.29 0.13 17.16
C HIS A 114 0.89 -0.43 16.95
N TRP A 115 -0.16 0.35 17.13
CA TRP A 115 -1.54 -0.15 17.05
C TRP A 115 -2.22 0.25 15.76
N VAL A 116 -3.07 -0.62 15.23
CA VAL A 116 -3.87 -0.35 14.02
C VAL A 116 -5.35 -0.48 14.37
N TYR A 117 -6.12 0.56 14.10
CA TYR A 117 -7.56 0.57 14.32
C TYR A 117 -8.25 0.78 12.98
N ALA A 118 -9.06 -0.17 12.55
CA ALA A 118 -9.90 -0.06 11.36
C ALA A 118 -11.37 -0.22 11.74
N ALA A 119 -12.24 0.56 11.12
CA ALA A 119 -13.68 0.40 11.20
C ALA A 119 -14.28 0.60 9.81
N SER A 120 -15.04 -0.38 9.34
CA SER A 120 -15.74 -0.30 8.07
C SER A 120 -17.22 0.06 8.27
N ALA A 121 -17.73 0.85 7.34
CA ALA A 121 -19.14 1.20 7.18
C ALA A 121 -19.71 0.66 5.86
N SER A 122 -19.12 -0.42 5.35
CA SER A 122 -19.40 -1.00 4.03
C SER A 122 -19.97 -2.41 4.10
N ASP A 123 -20.79 -2.78 3.12
CA ASP A 123 -21.22 -4.16 2.85
C ASP A 123 -20.39 -4.85 1.75
N VAL A 124 -19.46 -4.11 1.13
CA VAL A 124 -18.52 -4.59 0.12
C VAL A 124 -17.38 -5.36 0.79
N GLY A 125 -16.93 -6.44 0.18
CA GLY A 125 -15.75 -7.15 0.66
C GLY A 125 -14.50 -6.30 0.45
N MET A 126 -13.52 -6.37 1.35
CA MET A 126 -12.29 -5.60 1.18
C MET A 126 -11.08 -6.27 1.85
N THR A 127 -9.91 -6.00 1.31
CA THR A 127 -8.61 -6.35 1.89
C THR A 127 -7.85 -5.07 2.17
N LEU A 128 -7.68 -4.75 3.45
CA LEU A 128 -6.88 -3.62 3.93
C LEU A 128 -5.48 -4.12 4.31
N VAL A 129 -4.44 -3.47 3.78
CA VAL A 129 -3.05 -3.77 4.10
C VAL A 129 -2.41 -2.53 4.72
N VAL A 130 -1.79 -2.69 5.88
CA VAL A 130 -0.92 -1.70 6.50
C VAL A 130 0.50 -2.25 6.48
N ARG A 131 1.45 -1.53 5.87
CA ARG A 131 2.88 -1.90 5.82
C ARG A 131 3.72 -0.84 6.54
N ASP A 132 4.59 -1.29 7.43
CA ASP A 132 5.68 -0.49 7.99
C ASP A 132 6.82 -0.44 6.97
N THR A 133 7.03 0.72 6.34
CA THR A 133 8.05 0.88 5.29
C THR A 133 9.46 1.03 5.86
N THR A 134 9.60 1.10 7.18
CA THR A 134 10.90 1.23 7.85
C THR A 134 11.47 -0.11 8.31
N LEU A 135 10.66 -1.18 8.24
CA LEU A 135 11.08 -2.51 8.62
C LEU A 135 11.33 -3.38 7.37
N PRO A 136 12.52 -3.98 7.24
CA PRO A 136 12.75 -5.00 6.22
C PRO A 136 11.94 -6.27 6.51
N ASP A 137 11.92 -7.22 5.58
CA ASP A 137 11.24 -8.51 5.79
C ASP A 137 11.95 -9.38 6.84
N GLN A 138 13.28 -9.24 6.97
CA GLN A 138 14.13 -9.99 7.91
C GLN A 138 15.10 -9.07 8.64
N ASP A 139 15.41 -9.39 9.91
CA ASP A 139 16.52 -8.74 10.62
C ASP A 139 17.89 -9.32 10.23
N ALA A 140 18.95 -8.75 10.81
CA ALA A 140 20.34 -9.14 10.54
C ALA A 140 20.64 -10.61 10.91
N ASP A 141 19.86 -11.20 11.83
CA ASP A 141 20.00 -12.59 12.24
C ASP A 141 19.12 -13.53 11.39
N GLY A 142 18.43 -13.00 10.38
CA GLY A 142 17.55 -13.76 9.47
C GLY A 142 16.18 -14.08 10.06
N ARG A 143 15.79 -13.47 11.18
CA ARG A 143 14.44 -13.63 11.75
C ARG A 143 13.46 -12.78 10.94
N MET A 144 12.33 -13.38 10.56
CA MET A 144 11.24 -12.68 9.88
C MET A 144 10.63 -11.61 10.80
N LEU A 145 10.53 -10.38 10.31
CA LEU A 145 9.90 -9.26 11.01
C LEU A 145 8.43 -9.14 10.60
N VAL A 146 7.59 -8.70 11.53
CA VAL A 146 6.21 -8.32 11.22
C VAL A 146 6.23 -6.88 10.70
N ASN A 147 6.38 -6.70 9.38
CA ASN A 147 6.33 -5.40 8.70
C ASN A 147 5.02 -5.12 7.96
N SER A 148 4.07 -6.08 7.93
CA SER A 148 2.76 -5.90 7.30
C SER A 148 1.64 -6.53 8.12
N LYS A 149 0.45 -5.90 8.08
CA LYS A 149 -0.78 -6.41 8.68
C LYS A 149 -1.92 -6.30 7.67
N THR A 150 -2.52 -7.45 7.37
CA THR A 150 -3.68 -7.57 6.48
C THR A 150 -4.96 -7.80 7.27
N PHE A 151 -6.03 -7.11 6.89
CA PHE A 151 -7.38 -7.26 7.41
C PHE A 151 -8.31 -7.54 6.24
N SER A 152 -9.04 -8.65 6.30
CA SER A 152 -10.02 -9.04 5.29
C SER A 152 -11.42 -8.91 5.86
N PHE A 153 -12.30 -8.26 5.11
CA PHE A 153 -13.72 -8.14 5.39
C PHE A 153 -14.44 -8.85 4.26
N GLU A 154 -15.21 -9.87 4.60
CA GLU A 154 -16.01 -10.59 3.62
C GLU A 154 -17.23 -9.75 3.20
N PRO A 155 -17.67 -9.83 1.93
CA PRO A 155 -18.89 -9.17 1.52
C PRO A 155 -20.07 -9.60 2.39
N HIS A 156 -20.78 -8.64 2.97
CA HIS A 156 -21.99 -8.93 3.72
C HIS A 156 -23.13 -9.21 2.75
N SER A 157 -23.35 -10.48 2.43
CA SER A 157 -24.62 -10.87 1.83
C SER A 157 -25.74 -10.56 2.82
N ARG A 158 -26.72 -9.74 2.43
CA ARG A 158 -27.93 -9.56 3.24
C ARG A 158 -28.51 -10.94 3.52
N ARG A 159 -28.36 -11.40 4.77
CA ARG A 159 -29.04 -12.60 5.24
C ARG A 159 -30.52 -12.36 4.97
N ALA A 160 -31.22 -13.32 4.35
CA ALA A 160 -32.68 -13.27 4.32
C ALA A 160 -33.16 -13.01 5.76
N GLN A 161 -34.05 -12.04 5.94
CA GLN A 161 -34.57 -11.67 7.26
C GLN A 161 -34.96 -12.96 8.00
N MET A 162 -34.18 -13.34 9.01
CA MET A 162 -34.57 -14.46 9.85
C MET A 162 -35.84 -14.03 10.59
N PRO A 163 -36.87 -14.89 10.63
CA PRO A 163 -38.09 -14.54 11.35
C PRO A 163 -37.71 -14.32 12.82
N ASP A 164 -37.92 -13.10 13.31
CA ASP A 164 -37.86 -12.73 14.74
C ASP A 164 -36.63 -13.31 15.47
N GLU A 165 -35.44 -12.83 15.13
CA GLU A 165 -34.26 -13.02 15.99
C GLU A 165 -34.43 -12.05 17.18
N SER A 166 -34.62 -12.60 18.38
CA SER A 166 -34.79 -11.81 19.60
C SER A 166 -33.59 -10.86 19.81
N ASP A 167 -33.79 -9.71 20.46
CA ASP A 167 -32.69 -8.77 20.73
C ASP A 167 -31.50 -9.43 21.46
N GLU A 168 -31.76 -10.47 22.28
CA GLU A 168 -30.71 -11.24 22.96
C GLU A 168 -29.92 -12.14 21.99
N ASP A 169 -30.58 -12.76 21.01
CA ASP A 169 -29.92 -13.54 19.96
C ASP A 169 -29.13 -12.64 19.00
N TYR A 170 -29.65 -11.45 18.68
CA TYR A 170 -28.93 -10.45 17.91
C TYR A 170 -27.66 -9.99 18.63
N GLN A 171 -27.76 -9.64 19.92
CA GLN A 171 -26.59 -9.28 20.74
C GLN A 171 -25.61 -10.44 20.85
N ALA A 172 -26.08 -11.66 21.09
CA ALA A 172 -25.23 -12.86 21.17
C ALA A 172 -24.52 -13.13 19.83
N ASN A 173 -25.20 -13.00 18.69
CA ASN A 173 -24.62 -13.20 17.37
C ASN A 173 -23.65 -12.09 16.96
N VAL A 174 -23.95 -10.84 17.31
CA VAL A 174 -23.08 -9.68 17.10
C VAL A 174 -21.81 -9.81 17.95
N LEU A 175 -21.94 -10.20 19.21
CA LEU A 175 -20.81 -10.41 20.12
C LEU A 175 -20.00 -11.67 19.75
N ALA A 176 -20.64 -12.73 19.26
CA ALA A 176 -19.97 -13.98 18.89
C ALA A 176 -19.28 -13.92 17.51
N LYS A 177 -19.79 -13.15 16.55
CA LYS A 177 -19.20 -12.99 15.21
C LYS A 177 -18.22 -11.82 15.13
N GLY A 178 -18.18 -10.99 16.18
CA GLY A 178 -17.51 -9.70 16.14
C GLY A 178 -18.33 -8.69 15.35
N HIS A 179 -18.43 -7.46 15.84
CA HIS A 179 -18.79 -6.36 14.95
C HIS A 179 -17.72 -6.26 13.85
N PRO A 180 -18.08 -5.97 12.58
CA PRO A 180 -17.10 -5.65 11.55
C PRO A 180 -16.27 -4.39 11.88
N ALA A 181 -16.62 -3.64 12.93
CA ALA A 181 -15.75 -2.67 13.56
C ALA A 181 -14.83 -3.35 14.59
N LEU A 182 -13.72 -3.95 14.17
CA LEU A 182 -12.74 -4.50 15.11
C LEU A 182 -11.37 -3.82 15.07
N THR A 183 -11.12 -3.20 16.21
CA THR A 183 -9.91 -2.78 16.90
C THR A 183 -8.76 -3.82 16.80
N ALA A 184 -7.61 -3.47 16.23
CA ALA A 184 -6.37 -4.23 16.47
C ALA A 184 -5.42 -3.45 17.40
N SER A 185 -5.59 -3.68 18.70
CA SER A 185 -4.51 -3.46 19.66
C SER A 185 -3.39 -4.47 19.39
N ASN A 186 -2.15 -3.99 19.29
CA ASN A 186 -0.90 -4.77 19.14
C ASN A 186 -0.56 -5.22 17.70
N ALA A 187 -0.61 -4.32 16.73
CA ALA A 187 0.06 -4.58 15.45
C ALA A 187 1.59 -4.37 15.61
N PHE A 188 2.39 -4.84 14.65
CA PHE A 188 3.83 -4.55 14.56
C PHE A 188 4.61 -4.57 15.90
N PRO A 189 4.81 -5.74 16.53
CA PRO A 189 5.69 -5.87 17.71
C PRO A 189 7.13 -5.42 17.42
N ASP A 190 7.58 -5.55 16.17
CA ASP A 190 8.93 -5.18 15.74
C ASP A 190 9.09 -3.68 15.40
N ALA A 191 8.02 -2.89 15.54
CA ALA A 191 8.03 -1.46 15.17
C ALA A 191 8.66 -0.54 16.22
N CYS A 192 8.78 -1.00 17.46
CA CYS A 192 9.37 -0.19 18.52
C CYS A 192 10.89 -0.29 18.48
N ALA A 193 11.59 0.83 18.71
CA ALA A 193 13.03 0.80 18.88
C ALA A 193 13.36 -0.14 20.05
N SER A 194 14.30 -1.07 19.84
CA SER A 194 14.84 -1.88 20.93
C SER A 194 15.47 -0.95 21.97
N SER A 195 14.93 -0.96 23.19
CA SER A 195 15.42 -0.17 24.33
C SER A 195 16.87 -0.47 24.68
#